data_AF-A0A0A1U581-F1
#
_entry.id   AF-A0A0A1U581-F1
#
_cell.length_a   1.000
_cell.length_b   1.000
_cell.length_c   1.000
_cell.angle_alpha   90.00
_cell.angle_beta   90.00
_cell.angle_gamma   90.00
#
_symmetry.space_group_name_H-M   'P 1'
#
loop_
_entity.id
_entity.type
_entity.pdbx_description
1 polymer ?
#
loop_
_entity_poly.entity_id
_entity_poly.type
_entity_poly.pdbx_seq_one_letter_code
_entity_poly.pdbx_strand_id
1 'polypeptide(L)'
;MNAATEGNVTRLVEIINRFVNERTYVGEGLFQRLSNGLKVNRDIVMNSVLKKEYGWRQVECRMMRGRCSIDQMTRYHQSILQSITNIKREFVFVCDEYGRSLKCLTPQRCFCQMKGSPDPVEIKRESCESEIFYAICSDGTLVKPLVTVLSRYEEQAKHLLGEKVVLKTNDIGCFKWVDLRSWISSTLVSTINEKRRRLNSPNEDAVVVAAEFYKDAFNVDLLKKNMIKMIFLNEVLTESTPMLKMTELIDFVVSVRYIDNQDVLPLIAANLLTQIPKENVQSCFLNVFYLDTVSLQVVSYALFKDFITKQRNTELLIPQEVNDVWTREHFKFNFTVLKYPFTALMINIFSTKPFLECHSVSEQVIFLVKYFPVLVKYFRKVDN
;
A
#
# COMPACT_ATOMS: atom_id res chain seq x y z
N MET A 1 16.17 -7.91 39.22
CA MET A 1 15.13 -7.74 38.19
C MET A 1 13.91 -8.50 38.68
N ASN A 2 12.71 -7.91 38.73
CA ASN A 2 11.53 -8.65 39.22
C ASN A 2 11.19 -9.79 38.25
N ALA A 3 10.72 -10.94 38.77
CA ALA A 3 10.39 -12.13 37.96
C ALA A 3 9.38 -11.83 36.82
N ALA A 4 8.46 -10.88 37.02
CA ALA A 4 7.54 -10.41 35.99
C ALA A 4 8.24 -9.66 34.84
N THR A 5 9.26 -8.87 35.15
CA THR A 5 10.10 -8.19 34.14
C THR A 5 10.93 -9.19 33.36
N GLU A 6 11.44 -10.23 34.03
CA GLU A 6 12.20 -11.31 33.39
C GLU A 6 11.35 -12.15 32.43
N GLY A 7 10.13 -12.52 32.84
CA GLY A 7 9.18 -13.21 31.96
C GLY A 7 8.83 -12.38 30.72
N ASN A 8 8.68 -11.06 30.86
CA ASN A 8 8.38 -10.17 29.74
C ASN A 8 9.58 -9.98 28.79
N VAL A 9 10.81 -9.93 29.32
CA VAL A 9 12.05 -9.91 28.50
C VAL A 9 12.14 -11.20 27.68
N THR A 10 11.95 -12.35 28.32
CA THR A 10 12.01 -13.66 27.66
C THR A 10 10.98 -13.73 26.53
N ARG A 11 9.73 -13.33 26.79
CA ARG A 11 8.65 -13.30 25.79
C ARG A 11 8.96 -12.38 24.61
N LEU A 12 9.53 -11.20 24.85
CA LEU A 12 9.93 -10.29 23.78
C LEU A 12 11.03 -10.88 22.90
N VAL A 13 12.03 -11.48 23.53
CA VAL A 13 13.12 -12.15 22.84
C VAL A 13 12.62 -13.35 22.02
N GLU A 14 11.65 -14.12 22.52
CA GLU A 14 10.99 -15.19 21.76
C GLU A 14 10.25 -14.66 20.53
N ILE A 15 9.53 -13.55 20.67
CA ILE A 15 8.84 -12.89 19.55
C ILE A 15 9.86 -12.48 18.47
N ILE A 16 10.94 -11.78 18.87
CA ILE A 16 12.00 -11.36 17.95
C ILE A 16 12.63 -12.58 17.26
N ASN A 17 12.95 -13.64 18.01
CA ASN A 17 13.48 -14.88 17.46
C ASN A 17 12.55 -15.50 16.41
N ARG A 18 11.23 -15.51 16.66
CA ARG A 18 10.25 -16.04 15.71
C ARG A 18 10.27 -15.24 14.41
N PHE A 19 10.18 -13.91 14.51
CA PHE A 19 10.26 -13.03 13.34
C PHE A 19 11.53 -13.30 12.54
N VAL A 20 12.70 -13.34 13.18
CA VAL A 20 13.96 -13.60 12.48
C VAL A 20 14.00 -14.99 11.84
N ASN A 21 13.54 -16.04 12.54
CA ASN A 21 13.49 -17.41 11.99
C ASN A 21 12.56 -17.53 10.78
N GLU A 22 11.46 -16.78 10.77
CA GLU A 22 10.50 -16.71 9.65
C GLU A 22 11.00 -15.82 8.49
N ARG A 23 12.23 -15.28 8.61
CA ARG A 23 12.80 -14.28 7.70
C ARG A 23 11.89 -13.05 7.59
N THR A 24 11.31 -12.65 8.71
CA THR A 24 10.48 -11.47 8.87
C THR A 24 11.24 -10.49 9.77
N TYR A 25 11.19 -9.21 9.42
CA TYR A 25 11.97 -8.18 10.12
C TYR A 25 11.23 -7.68 11.37
N VAL A 26 12.00 -7.20 12.34
CA VAL A 26 11.48 -6.37 13.44
C VAL A 26 12.05 -4.97 13.26
N GLY A 27 11.24 -4.06 12.71
CA GLY A 27 11.62 -2.66 12.54
C GLY A 27 11.81 -1.94 13.89
N GLU A 28 12.51 -0.82 13.92
CA GLU A 28 12.69 -0.01 15.14
C GLU A 28 11.35 0.38 15.76
N GLY A 29 10.38 0.75 14.92
CA GLY A 29 9.01 0.95 15.36
C GLY A 29 8.41 -0.29 16.05
N LEU A 30 8.51 -1.48 15.45
CA LEU A 30 7.92 -2.71 16.00
C LEU A 30 8.59 -3.15 17.29
N PHE A 31 9.91 -3.03 17.33
CA PHE A 31 10.64 -3.32 18.54
C PHE A 31 10.23 -2.38 19.68
N GLN A 32 10.16 -1.08 19.40
CA GLN A 32 9.73 -0.10 20.40
C GLN A 32 8.28 -0.38 20.84
N ARG A 33 7.38 -0.73 19.91
CA ARG A 33 6.00 -1.18 20.19
C ARG A 33 5.97 -2.36 21.16
N LEU A 34 6.73 -3.41 20.87
CA LEU A 34 6.73 -4.64 21.66
C LEU A 34 7.38 -4.43 23.03
N SER A 35 8.47 -3.66 23.10
CA SER A 35 9.14 -3.29 24.35
C SER A 35 8.22 -2.49 25.27
N ASN A 36 7.53 -1.48 24.72
CA ASN A 36 6.58 -0.66 25.48
C ASN A 36 5.37 -1.49 25.94
N GLY A 37 4.80 -2.31 25.06
CA GLY A 37 3.63 -3.15 25.37
C GLY A 37 3.91 -4.19 26.46
N LEU A 38 5.14 -4.73 26.49
CA LEU A 38 5.59 -5.67 27.52
C LEU A 38 6.18 -4.96 28.76
N LYS A 39 6.15 -3.61 28.79
CA LYS A 39 6.71 -2.76 29.86
C LYS A 39 8.18 -3.12 30.18
N VAL A 40 8.96 -3.41 29.15
CA VAL A 40 10.37 -3.77 29.28
C VAL A 40 11.24 -2.59 28.89
N ASN A 41 12.27 -2.33 29.70
CA ASN A 41 13.28 -1.33 29.39
C ASN A 41 14.08 -1.75 28.15
N ARG A 42 14.22 -0.84 27.18
CA ARG A 42 14.92 -1.05 25.92
C ARG A 42 16.33 -1.60 26.11
N ASP A 43 17.11 -1.05 27.03
CA ASP A 43 18.52 -1.44 27.24
C ASP A 43 18.64 -2.88 27.75
N ILE A 44 17.71 -3.30 28.61
CA ILE A 44 17.65 -4.68 29.10
C ILE A 44 17.36 -5.65 27.94
N VAL A 45 16.41 -5.30 27.06
CA VAL A 45 16.08 -6.11 25.88
C VAL A 45 17.23 -6.11 24.89
N MET A 46 17.83 -4.96 24.61
CA MET A 46 18.98 -4.82 23.72
C MET A 46 20.11 -5.75 24.18
N ASN A 47 20.42 -5.77 25.48
CA ASN A 47 21.44 -6.67 26.02
C ASN A 47 21.09 -8.16 25.82
N SER A 48 19.83 -8.54 25.98
CA SER A 48 19.37 -9.92 25.76
C SER A 48 19.33 -10.32 24.28
N VAL A 49 19.00 -9.38 23.40
CA VAL A 49 18.92 -9.55 21.94
C VAL A 49 20.31 -9.59 21.30
N LEU A 50 21.25 -8.73 21.76
CA LEU A 50 22.65 -8.72 21.33
C LEU A 50 23.35 -10.03 21.68
N LYS A 51 23.05 -10.64 22.84
CA LYS A 51 23.56 -11.98 23.22
C LYS A 51 23.17 -13.09 22.25
N LYS A 52 22.10 -12.90 21.47
CA LYS A 52 21.65 -13.84 20.43
C LYS A 52 22.21 -13.50 19.03
N GLU A 53 23.25 -12.67 18.97
CA GLU A 53 23.87 -12.20 17.72
C GLU A 53 22.90 -11.45 16.79
N TYR A 54 21.89 -10.77 17.34
CA TYR A 54 21.07 -9.84 16.57
C TYR A 54 21.62 -8.42 16.68
N GLY A 55 21.52 -7.63 15.62
CA GLY A 55 21.95 -6.24 15.59
C GLY A 55 21.05 -5.36 14.74
N TRP A 56 21.13 -4.05 14.98
CA TRP A 56 20.48 -3.06 14.13
C TRP A 56 21.19 -2.97 12.78
N ARG A 57 20.45 -3.06 11.69
CA ARG A 57 20.92 -2.77 10.34
C ARG A 57 19.97 -1.81 9.65
N GLN A 58 20.52 -0.96 8.78
CA GLN A 58 19.72 -0.25 7.80
C GLN A 58 19.39 -1.20 6.66
N VAL A 59 18.11 -1.29 6.32
CA VAL A 59 17.57 -2.18 5.29
C VAL A 59 16.62 -1.38 4.41
N GLU A 60 16.55 -1.69 3.12
CA GLU A 60 15.57 -1.07 2.24
C GLU A 60 14.30 -1.92 2.24
N CYS A 61 13.12 -1.29 2.41
CA CYS A 61 11.88 -2.00 2.14
C CYS A 61 11.76 -2.28 0.64
N ARG A 62 11.32 -3.50 0.30
CA ARG A 62 10.98 -3.89 -1.07
C ARG A 62 9.57 -4.47 -1.09
N MET A 63 8.84 -4.24 -2.18
CA MET A 63 7.70 -5.12 -2.48
C MET A 63 8.22 -6.33 -3.22
N MET A 64 7.87 -7.51 -2.73
CA MET A 64 8.16 -8.74 -3.46
C MET A 64 7.13 -8.92 -4.57
N ARG A 65 7.50 -8.49 -5.77
CA ARG A 65 6.72 -8.77 -6.98
C ARG A 65 6.98 -10.19 -7.47
N GLY A 66 5.94 -10.83 -8.03
CA GLY A 66 6.16 -11.88 -9.03
C GLY A 66 6.38 -13.33 -8.56
N ARG A 67 5.73 -13.80 -7.50
CA ARG A 67 5.76 -15.25 -7.14
C ARG A 67 4.69 -16.11 -7.84
N CYS A 68 3.80 -15.50 -8.61
CA CYS A 68 2.64 -16.17 -9.22
C CYS A 68 2.77 -16.17 -10.75
N SER A 69 2.34 -17.23 -11.45
CA SER A 69 2.34 -17.22 -12.92
C SER A 69 1.22 -16.33 -13.47
N ILE A 70 1.35 -15.86 -14.72
CA ILE A 70 0.28 -15.09 -15.39
C ILE A 70 -1.03 -15.88 -15.37
N ASP A 71 -0.99 -17.18 -15.68
CA ASP A 71 -2.18 -18.02 -15.72
C ASP A 71 -2.83 -18.23 -14.35
N GLN A 72 -2.05 -18.24 -13.26
CA GLN A 72 -2.62 -18.27 -11.91
C GLN A 72 -3.35 -16.95 -11.61
N MET A 73 -2.70 -15.80 -11.83
CA MET A 73 -3.33 -14.49 -11.61
C MET A 73 -4.61 -14.32 -12.44
N THR A 74 -4.58 -14.73 -13.70
CA THR A 74 -5.75 -14.61 -14.56
C THR A 74 -6.91 -15.50 -14.11
N ARG A 75 -6.65 -16.73 -13.62
CA ARG A 75 -7.70 -17.60 -13.07
C ARG A 75 -8.37 -17.00 -11.84
N TYR A 76 -7.60 -16.43 -10.93
CA TYR A 76 -8.16 -15.73 -9.77
C TYR A 76 -8.96 -14.51 -10.17
N HIS A 77 -8.45 -13.74 -11.11
CA HIS A 77 -9.13 -12.57 -11.64
C HIS A 77 -10.49 -12.94 -12.27
N GLN A 78 -10.57 -14.05 -13.01
CA GLN A 78 -11.83 -14.56 -13.56
C GLN A 78 -12.87 -14.85 -12.46
N SER A 79 -12.46 -15.42 -11.33
CA SER A 79 -13.38 -15.68 -10.21
C SER A 79 -13.94 -14.39 -9.61
N ILE A 80 -13.13 -13.32 -9.57
CA ILE A 80 -13.59 -11.98 -9.17
C ILE A 80 -14.62 -11.47 -10.19
N LEU A 81 -14.27 -11.48 -11.48
CA LEU A 81 -15.14 -10.99 -12.55
C LEU A 81 -16.50 -11.70 -12.56
N GLN A 82 -16.51 -13.03 -12.41
CA GLN A 82 -17.75 -13.81 -12.29
C GLN A 82 -18.60 -13.38 -11.09
N SER A 83 -17.97 -13.01 -9.99
CA SER A 83 -18.67 -12.58 -8.77
C SER A 83 -19.21 -11.16 -8.83
N ILE A 84 -18.64 -10.30 -9.68
CA ILE A 84 -19.11 -8.92 -9.89
C ILE A 84 -19.95 -8.77 -11.16
N THR A 85 -20.03 -9.80 -11.99
CA THR A 85 -20.88 -9.79 -13.20
C THR A 85 -22.32 -9.59 -12.76
N ASN A 86 -22.98 -8.57 -13.30
CA ASN A 86 -24.33 -8.11 -12.95
C ASN A 86 -24.48 -7.39 -11.60
N ILE A 87 -23.40 -7.12 -10.87
CA ILE A 87 -23.44 -6.24 -9.71
C ILE A 87 -23.25 -4.80 -10.18
N LYS A 88 -24.15 -3.90 -9.79
CA LYS A 88 -24.00 -2.47 -10.09
C LYS A 88 -22.70 -1.93 -9.48
N ARG A 89 -22.05 -1.03 -10.20
CA ARG A 89 -20.72 -0.49 -9.86
C ARG A 89 -20.67 0.19 -8.49
N GLU A 90 -21.77 0.81 -8.11
CA GLU A 90 -21.98 1.47 -6.83
C GLU A 90 -21.90 0.50 -5.64
N PHE A 91 -21.90 -0.81 -5.90
CA PHE A 91 -21.84 -1.88 -4.90
C PHE A 91 -20.64 -2.82 -5.04
N VAL A 92 -19.66 -2.48 -5.88
CA VAL A 92 -18.36 -3.19 -5.96
C VAL A 92 -17.27 -2.36 -5.31
N PHE A 93 -16.65 -2.91 -4.27
CA PHE A 93 -15.64 -2.26 -3.45
C PHE A 93 -14.34 -3.06 -3.43
N VAL A 94 -13.22 -2.37 -3.31
CA VAL A 94 -11.94 -2.97 -2.92
C VAL A 94 -11.44 -2.32 -1.63
N CYS A 95 -10.80 -3.09 -0.76
CA CYS A 95 -10.23 -2.61 0.50
C CYS A 95 -8.75 -2.98 0.60
N ASP A 96 -7.93 -2.02 1.01
CA ASP A 96 -6.51 -2.26 1.27
C ASP A 96 -5.97 -1.34 2.36
N GLU A 97 -4.75 -1.61 2.78
CA GLU A 97 -3.97 -0.71 3.62
C GLU A 97 -3.05 0.21 2.80
N TYR A 98 -2.68 1.33 3.40
CA TYR A 98 -1.64 2.22 2.90
C TYR A 98 -0.80 2.74 4.08
N GLY A 99 0.48 3.02 3.81
CA GLY A 99 1.43 3.52 4.82
C GLY A 99 2.77 2.79 4.79
N ARG A 100 2.75 1.50 4.44
CA ARG A 100 3.97 0.73 4.16
C ARG A 100 4.81 1.34 3.04
N SER A 101 4.21 1.75 1.92
CA SER A 101 4.95 2.30 0.78
C SER A 101 5.75 3.56 1.18
N LEU A 102 5.24 4.36 2.12
CA LEU A 102 5.93 5.52 2.70
C LEU A 102 7.28 5.12 3.33
N LYS A 103 7.34 3.92 3.93
CA LYS A 103 8.55 3.36 4.55
C LYS A 103 9.54 2.83 3.52
N CYS A 104 9.10 2.51 2.30
CA CYS A 104 9.96 2.00 1.22
C CYS A 104 10.67 3.12 0.43
N LEU A 105 10.36 4.38 0.73
CA LEU A 105 11.09 5.52 0.17
C LEU A 105 12.45 5.74 0.84
N THR A 106 12.70 5.20 2.04
CA THR A 106 13.94 5.44 2.78
C THR A 106 14.43 4.17 3.49
N PRO A 107 15.76 4.03 3.74
CA PRO A 107 16.28 2.94 4.55
C PRO A 107 15.62 2.91 5.93
N GLN A 108 15.17 1.74 6.35
CA GLN A 108 14.57 1.46 7.65
C GLN A 108 15.59 0.84 8.59
N ARG A 109 15.51 1.17 9.88
CA ARG A 109 16.32 0.49 10.92
C ARG A 109 15.57 -0.76 11.40
N CYS A 110 16.19 -1.93 11.28
CA CYS A 110 15.58 -3.21 11.63
C CYS A 110 16.56 -4.13 12.37
N PHE A 111 16.03 -5.03 13.19
CA PHE A 111 16.80 -6.15 13.74
C PHE A 111 17.07 -7.22 12.69
N CYS A 112 18.31 -7.68 12.65
CA CYS A 112 18.78 -8.76 11.78
C CYS A 112 19.87 -9.59 12.48
N GLN A 113 20.05 -10.85 12.06
CA GLN A 113 21.16 -11.70 12.48
C GLN A 113 22.50 -11.11 11.99
N MET A 114 23.51 -11.06 12.87
CA MET A 114 24.78 -10.37 12.64
C MET A 114 25.78 -11.18 11.80
N LYS A 115 25.69 -12.52 11.77
CA LYS A 115 26.63 -13.40 11.05
C LYS A 115 25.93 -14.29 10.02
N GLY A 116 26.53 -14.40 8.83
CA GLY A 116 26.30 -15.52 7.90
C GLY A 116 25.08 -15.47 6.98
N SER A 117 24.28 -14.39 6.98
CA SER A 117 23.19 -14.25 5.99
C SER A 117 23.65 -13.38 4.80
N PRO A 118 23.90 -13.96 3.61
CA PRO A 118 24.22 -13.21 2.39
C PRO A 118 22.99 -12.50 1.81
N ASP A 119 21.78 -12.81 2.28
CA ASP A 119 20.56 -12.25 1.69
C ASP A 119 20.29 -10.83 2.22
N PRO A 120 19.96 -9.87 1.33
CA PRO A 120 19.43 -8.58 1.76
C PRO A 120 18.15 -8.82 2.57
N VAL A 121 18.04 -8.17 3.73
CA VAL A 121 16.85 -8.26 4.58
C VAL A 121 15.70 -7.56 3.86
N GLU A 122 14.70 -8.34 3.45
CA GLU A 122 13.51 -7.82 2.78
C GLU A 122 12.36 -7.66 3.78
N ILE A 123 11.85 -6.43 3.88
CA ILE A 123 10.60 -6.13 4.58
C ILE A 123 9.45 -6.65 3.72
N LYS A 124 8.59 -7.59 4.18
CA LYS A 124 7.41 -8.15 3.45
C LYS A 124 6.08 -7.53 3.89
N ARG A 125 5.03 -7.54 3.03
CA ARG A 125 3.76 -6.76 3.16
C ARG A 125 3.09 -6.91 4.51
N GLU A 126 3.17 -8.09 5.10
CA GLU A 126 2.47 -8.59 6.31
C GLU A 126 2.70 -7.82 7.62
N SER A 127 3.13 -6.56 7.58
CA SER A 127 3.72 -5.92 8.75
C SER A 127 2.73 -5.53 9.86
N CYS A 128 1.40 -5.53 9.67
CA CYS A 128 0.45 -4.97 10.67
C CYS A 128 0.79 -3.52 11.09
N GLU A 129 1.58 -2.79 10.30
CA GLU A 129 2.11 -1.47 10.66
C GLU A 129 1.55 -0.33 9.81
N SER A 130 0.42 -0.55 9.16
CA SER A 130 -0.15 0.50 8.33
C SER A 130 -0.92 1.50 9.19
N GLU A 131 -0.73 2.75 8.81
CA GLU A 131 -1.35 3.90 9.44
C GLU A 131 -2.74 4.16 8.82
N ILE A 132 -2.98 3.71 7.59
CA ILE A 132 -4.20 3.96 6.82
C ILE A 132 -4.82 2.64 6.35
N PHE A 133 -6.13 2.51 6.51
CA PHE A 133 -6.94 1.49 5.84
C PHE A 133 -8.08 2.17 5.09
N TYR A 134 -8.31 1.78 3.85
CA TYR A 134 -9.27 2.44 2.98
C TYR A 134 -10.11 1.44 2.20
N ALA A 135 -11.26 1.91 1.71
CA ALA A 135 -12.01 1.21 0.68
C ALA A 135 -12.43 2.18 -0.41
N ILE A 136 -12.31 1.75 -1.66
CA ILE A 136 -12.80 2.49 -2.82
C ILE A 136 -13.90 1.69 -3.51
N CYS A 137 -14.91 2.41 -3.98
CA CYS A 137 -16.02 1.88 -4.76
C CYS A 137 -15.73 2.05 -6.26
N SER A 138 -16.24 1.14 -7.09
CA SER A 138 -16.03 1.22 -8.54
C SER A 138 -16.76 2.36 -9.23
N ASP A 139 -17.69 3.01 -8.51
CA ASP A 139 -18.26 4.29 -8.89
C ASP A 139 -17.38 5.48 -8.53
N GLY A 140 -16.18 5.30 -7.97
CA GLY A 140 -15.24 6.35 -7.59
C GLY A 140 -15.38 6.88 -6.17
N THR A 141 -16.36 6.39 -5.40
CA THR A 141 -16.52 6.82 -4.01
C THR A 141 -15.38 6.27 -3.16
N LEU A 142 -14.66 7.15 -2.47
CA LEU A 142 -13.77 6.77 -1.37
C LEU A 142 -14.59 6.65 -0.07
N VAL A 143 -14.60 5.46 0.53
CA VAL A 143 -15.15 5.28 1.88
C VAL A 143 -14.25 5.99 2.86
N LYS A 144 -14.83 6.75 3.79
CA LYS A 144 -14.13 7.48 4.86
C LYS A 144 -13.03 6.60 5.48
N PRO A 145 -11.73 6.86 5.21
CA PRO A 145 -10.68 5.91 5.55
C PRO A 145 -10.44 5.87 7.06
N LEU A 146 -9.99 4.72 7.56
CA LEU A 146 -9.46 4.58 8.91
C LEU A 146 -8.03 5.10 8.92
N VAL A 147 -7.75 6.11 9.73
CA VAL A 147 -6.43 6.73 9.83
C VAL A 147 -5.99 6.69 11.28
N THR A 148 -4.83 6.11 11.53
CA THR A 148 -4.19 6.13 12.85
C THR A 148 -2.97 7.02 12.81
N VAL A 149 -2.81 7.84 13.85
CA VAL A 149 -1.66 8.75 13.99
C VAL A 149 -1.07 8.62 15.38
N LEU A 150 0.18 9.07 15.53
CA LEU A 150 0.81 9.14 16.84
C LEU A 150 0.04 10.12 17.74
N SER A 151 -0.14 9.80 19.02
CA SER A 151 -0.84 10.63 20.01
C SER A 151 -0.35 12.09 20.03
N ARG A 152 0.95 12.30 19.85
CA ARG A 152 1.58 13.63 19.78
C ARG A 152 1.13 14.50 18.60
N TYR A 153 0.47 13.91 17.60
CA TYR A 153 -0.08 14.59 16.42
C TYR A 153 -1.61 14.65 16.41
N GLU A 154 -2.28 14.30 17.51
CA GLU A 154 -3.75 14.23 17.58
C GLU A 154 -4.43 15.53 17.15
N GLU A 155 -3.99 16.66 17.68
CA GLU A 155 -4.61 17.95 17.40
C GLU A 155 -4.39 18.40 15.94
N GLN A 156 -3.19 18.17 15.41
CA GLN A 156 -2.88 18.44 14.00
C GLN A 156 -3.73 17.54 13.09
N ALA A 157 -3.91 16.27 13.45
CA ALA A 157 -4.71 15.32 12.70
C ALA A 157 -6.20 15.70 12.69
N LYS A 158 -6.75 16.08 13.85
CA LYS A 158 -8.13 16.57 13.96
C LYS A 158 -8.35 17.81 13.10
N HIS A 159 -7.42 18.77 13.15
CA HIS A 159 -7.52 20.00 12.37
C HIS A 159 -7.44 19.73 10.85
N LEU A 160 -6.50 18.88 10.41
CA LEU A 160 -6.26 18.63 9.00
C LEU A 160 -7.29 17.68 8.36
N LEU A 161 -7.62 16.58 9.04
CA LEU A 161 -8.41 15.49 8.50
C LEU A 161 -9.87 15.58 8.94
N GLY A 162 -10.14 16.03 10.17
CA GLY A 162 -11.47 16.25 10.72
C GLY A 162 -12.44 15.10 10.44
N GLU A 163 -13.61 15.43 9.92
CA GLU A 163 -14.66 14.46 9.61
C GLU A 163 -14.43 13.67 8.32
N LYS A 164 -13.34 13.94 7.57
CA LYS A 164 -13.05 13.23 6.31
C LYS A 164 -12.52 11.81 6.54
N VAL A 165 -12.12 11.48 7.77
CA VAL A 165 -11.51 10.19 8.14
C VAL A 165 -12.04 9.67 9.47
N VAL A 166 -12.00 8.36 9.70
CA VAL A 166 -12.17 7.78 11.03
C VAL A 166 -10.80 7.82 11.71
N LEU A 167 -10.59 8.84 12.54
CA LEU A 167 -9.32 9.06 13.21
C LEU A 167 -9.18 8.19 14.46
N LYS A 168 -8.03 7.54 14.60
CA LYS A 168 -7.57 6.89 15.83
C LYS A 168 -6.23 7.46 16.22
N THR A 169 -5.98 7.54 17.52
CA THR A 169 -4.69 7.98 18.06
C THR A 169 -4.16 6.91 19.00
N ASN A 170 -2.86 6.64 18.89
CA ASN A 170 -2.13 5.81 19.83
C ASN A 170 -0.64 6.12 19.73
N ASP A 171 0.16 5.65 20.68
CA ASP A 171 1.61 5.93 20.70
C ASP A 171 2.41 5.17 19.63
N ILE A 172 1.71 4.44 18.77
CA ILE A 172 2.26 3.47 17.82
C ILE A 172 2.12 3.97 16.37
N GLY A 173 1.07 4.74 16.07
CA GLY A 173 0.74 5.23 14.75
C GLY A 173 -0.04 4.26 13.87
N CYS A 174 -0.33 3.02 14.29
CA CYS A 174 -0.96 2.00 13.42
C CYS A 174 -2.33 1.56 13.93
N PHE A 175 -3.25 1.20 13.03
CA PHE A 175 -4.57 0.70 13.42
C PHE A 175 -4.47 -0.71 14.03
N LYS A 176 -5.33 -1.02 15.00
CA LYS A 176 -5.45 -2.37 15.57
C LYS A 176 -6.57 -3.14 14.88
N TRP A 177 -6.55 -4.48 14.98
CA TRP A 177 -7.63 -5.34 14.49
C TRP A 177 -9.02 -4.94 15.03
N VAL A 178 -9.09 -4.48 16.28
CA VAL A 178 -10.34 -3.99 16.88
C VAL A 178 -10.85 -2.71 16.21
N ASP A 179 -9.94 -1.79 15.87
CA ASP A 179 -10.28 -0.55 15.17
C ASP A 179 -10.75 -0.87 13.74
N LEU A 180 -10.07 -1.79 13.06
CA LEU A 180 -10.46 -2.23 11.72
C LEU A 180 -11.84 -2.91 11.73
N ARG A 181 -12.11 -3.83 12.67
CA ARG A 181 -13.42 -4.47 12.84
C ARG A 181 -14.53 -3.44 13.09
N SER A 182 -14.25 -2.46 13.95
CA SER A 182 -15.18 -1.36 14.25
C SER A 182 -15.42 -0.48 13.02
N TRP A 183 -14.37 -0.17 12.25
CA TRP A 183 -14.48 0.59 11.02
C TRP A 183 -15.29 -0.14 9.95
N ILE A 184 -15.06 -1.45 9.75
CA ILE A 184 -15.84 -2.27 8.81
C ILE A 184 -17.34 -2.20 9.15
N SER A 185 -17.70 -2.44 10.41
CA SER A 185 -19.11 -2.49 10.82
C SER A 185 -19.79 -1.13 10.82
N SER A 186 -19.11 -0.07 11.29
CA SER A 186 -19.70 1.26 11.46
C SER A 186 -19.62 2.14 10.22
N THR A 187 -18.60 1.93 9.37
CA THR A 187 -18.28 2.84 8.27
C THR A 187 -18.50 2.17 6.92
N LEU A 188 -17.84 1.05 6.63
CA LEU A 188 -17.98 0.37 5.33
C LEU A 188 -19.41 -0.14 5.11
N VAL A 189 -19.93 -0.93 6.05
CA VAL A 189 -21.31 -1.47 5.96
C VAL A 189 -22.35 -0.34 5.93
N SER A 190 -22.16 0.70 6.76
CA SER A 190 -23.05 1.86 6.77
C SER A 190 -23.06 2.60 5.42
N THR A 191 -21.89 2.81 4.82
CA THR A 191 -21.77 3.45 3.50
C THR A 191 -22.48 2.65 2.41
N ILE A 192 -22.37 1.32 2.43
CA ILE A 192 -23.08 0.44 1.49
C ILE A 192 -24.59 0.57 1.67
N ASN A 193 -25.07 0.50 2.91
CA ASN A 193 -26.51 0.60 3.20
C ASN A 193 -27.08 1.99 2.89
N GLU A 194 -26.31 3.05 3.13
CA GLU A 194 -26.69 4.40 2.73
C GLU A 194 -26.82 4.53 1.22
N LYS A 195 -25.87 3.98 0.46
CA LYS A 195 -25.97 3.91 -1.01
C LYS A 195 -27.21 3.16 -1.47
N ARG A 196 -27.54 2.01 -0.87
CA ARG A 196 -28.78 1.26 -1.18
C ARG A 196 -30.02 2.11 -0.99
N ARG A 197 -30.11 2.84 0.13
CA ARG A 197 -31.22 3.76 0.41
C ARG A 197 -31.30 4.88 -0.62
N ARG A 198 -30.17 5.56 -0.89
CA ARG A 198 -30.11 6.68 -1.83
C ARG A 198 -30.46 6.27 -3.27
N LEU A 199 -30.09 5.06 -3.68
CA LEU A 199 -30.32 4.52 -5.02
C LEU A 199 -31.60 3.68 -5.13
N ASN A 200 -32.46 3.69 -4.10
CA ASN A 200 -33.67 2.88 -4.02
C ASN A 200 -33.45 1.40 -4.42
N SER A 201 -32.34 0.82 -3.95
CA SER A 201 -31.88 -0.53 -4.29
C SER A 201 -31.65 -1.36 -3.01
N PRO A 202 -32.70 -1.60 -2.19
CA PRO A 202 -32.54 -2.20 -0.86
C PRO A 202 -32.04 -3.65 -0.89
N ASN A 203 -32.32 -4.38 -1.98
CA ASN A 203 -31.99 -5.80 -2.14
C ASN A 203 -30.75 -6.04 -3.01
N GLU A 204 -30.01 -5.00 -3.34
CA GLU A 204 -28.84 -5.13 -4.22
C GLU A 204 -27.68 -5.76 -3.45
N ASP A 205 -27.12 -6.84 -3.98
CA ASP A 205 -25.91 -7.47 -3.44
C ASP A 205 -24.71 -6.53 -3.59
N ALA A 206 -23.84 -6.52 -2.58
CA ALA A 206 -22.55 -5.83 -2.65
C ALA A 206 -21.40 -6.82 -2.63
N VAL A 207 -20.33 -6.50 -3.35
CA VAL A 207 -19.09 -7.28 -3.38
C VAL A 207 -17.96 -6.44 -2.82
N VAL A 208 -17.24 -7.00 -1.85
CA VAL A 208 -16.04 -6.39 -1.29
C VAL A 208 -14.87 -7.33 -1.52
N VAL A 209 -13.84 -6.81 -2.20
CA VAL A 209 -12.58 -7.52 -2.46
C VAL A 209 -11.50 -7.01 -1.51
N ALA A 210 -10.83 -7.89 -0.80
CA ALA A 210 -9.76 -7.52 0.13
C ALA A 210 -8.63 -8.55 0.11
N ALA A 211 -7.45 -8.19 0.63
CA ALA A 211 -6.39 -9.18 0.85
C ALA A 211 -6.82 -10.22 1.90
N GLU A 212 -6.45 -11.48 1.69
CA GLU A 212 -6.78 -12.62 2.56
C GLU A 212 -6.25 -12.45 3.98
N PHE A 213 -5.13 -11.73 4.11
CA PHE A 213 -4.59 -11.31 5.39
C PHE A 213 -5.63 -10.66 6.33
N TYR A 214 -6.59 -9.90 5.79
CA TYR A 214 -7.62 -9.23 6.60
C TYR A 214 -8.86 -10.06 6.88
N LYS A 215 -8.92 -11.33 6.46
CA LYS A 215 -10.12 -12.16 6.56
C LYS A 215 -10.74 -12.15 7.96
N ASP A 216 -9.92 -12.17 9.01
CA ASP A 216 -10.37 -12.19 10.40
C ASP A 216 -10.86 -10.83 10.94
N ALA A 217 -10.71 -9.75 10.17
CA ALA A 217 -11.37 -8.47 10.47
C ALA A 217 -12.83 -8.45 10.00
N PHE A 218 -13.18 -9.29 9.03
CA PHE A 218 -14.50 -9.30 8.42
C PHE A 218 -15.40 -10.31 9.14
N ASN A 219 -16.37 -9.82 9.90
CA ASN A 219 -17.39 -10.68 10.52
C ASN A 219 -18.34 -11.21 9.44
N VAL A 220 -18.18 -12.49 9.09
CA VAL A 220 -18.95 -13.15 8.02
C VAL A 220 -20.45 -13.08 8.25
N ASP A 221 -20.92 -13.24 9.48
CA ASP A 221 -22.36 -13.20 9.79
C ASP A 221 -22.94 -11.79 9.63
N LEU A 222 -22.20 -10.77 10.07
CA LEU A 222 -22.57 -9.38 9.84
C LEU A 222 -22.69 -9.08 8.35
N LEU A 223 -21.72 -9.52 7.56
CA LEU A 223 -21.65 -9.23 6.12
C LEU A 223 -22.75 -9.96 5.36
N LYS A 224 -23.01 -11.24 5.68
CA LYS A 224 -24.15 -11.99 5.13
C LYS A 224 -25.49 -11.33 5.45
N LYS A 225 -25.71 -10.91 6.70
CA LYS A 225 -26.93 -10.18 7.10
C LYS A 225 -27.14 -8.88 6.32
N ASN A 226 -26.05 -8.28 5.82
CA ASN A 226 -26.09 -7.07 5.01
C ASN A 226 -25.98 -7.35 3.50
N MET A 227 -26.14 -8.59 3.04
CA MET A 227 -26.00 -8.96 1.61
C MET A 227 -24.67 -8.46 1.01
N ILE A 228 -23.58 -8.65 1.76
CA ILE A 228 -22.22 -8.31 1.33
C ILE A 228 -21.44 -9.60 1.15
N LYS A 229 -21.04 -9.88 -0.09
CA LYS A 229 -20.16 -10.97 -0.47
C LYS A 229 -18.70 -10.54 -0.37
N MET A 230 -17.90 -11.28 0.40
CA MET A 230 -16.46 -11.07 0.48
C MET A 230 -15.71 -11.93 -0.53
N ILE A 231 -14.70 -11.35 -1.18
CA ILE A 231 -13.71 -12.06 -1.97
C ILE A 231 -12.34 -11.75 -1.40
N PHE A 232 -11.65 -12.78 -0.92
CA PHE A 232 -10.32 -12.66 -0.34
C PHE A 232 -9.26 -13.05 -1.37
N LEU A 233 -8.28 -12.18 -1.56
CA LEU A 233 -7.19 -12.39 -2.51
C LEU A 233 -5.93 -12.80 -1.77
N ASN A 234 -5.27 -13.84 -2.26
CA ASN A 234 -3.91 -14.15 -1.84
C ASN A 234 -3.00 -12.92 -2.07
N GLU A 235 -2.05 -12.70 -1.16
CA GLU A 235 -1.15 -11.53 -1.16
C GLU A 235 -0.53 -11.26 -2.54
N VAL A 236 -0.12 -12.31 -3.25
CA VAL A 236 0.55 -12.18 -4.56
C VAL A 236 -0.39 -11.65 -5.67
N LEU A 237 -1.70 -11.77 -5.48
CA LEU A 237 -2.71 -11.39 -6.47
C LEU A 237 -3.16 -9.93 -6.34
N THR A 238 -2.85 -9.30 -5.22
CA THR A 238 -3.19 -7.89 -4.96
C THR A 238 -2.50 -6.94 -5.95
N GLU A 239 -1.38 -7.35 -6.54
CA GLU A 239 -0.61 -6.62 -7.56
C GLU A 239 -1.31 -6.50 -8.92
N SER A 240 -2.55 -6.99 -9.03
CA SER A 240 -3.30 -7.05 -10.28
C SER A 240 -4.74 -6.60 -10.09
N THR A 241 -4.94 -5.68 -9.14
CA THR A 241 -6.25 -5.25 -8.66
C THR A 241 -6.34 -3.73 -8.65
N PRO A 242 -7.55 -3.16 -8.49
CA PRO A 242 -7.71 -1.73 -8.30
C PRO A 242 -6.95 -1.19 -7.07
N MET A 243 -6.60 -2.05 -6.10
CA MET A 243 -5.82 -1.68 -4.91
C MET A 243 -4.39 -1.26 -5.25
N LEU A 244 -3.73 -1.95 -6.21
CA LEU A 244 -2.40 -1.55 -6.67
C LEU A 244 -2.45 -0.19 -7.37
N LYS A 245 -3.39 0.00 -8.31
CA LYS A 245 -3.54 1.28 -9.02
C LYS A 245 -3.82 2.43 -8.06
N MET A 246 -4.62 2.18 -7.03
CA MET A 246 -4.86 3.16 -5.98
C MET A 246 -3.59 3.47 -5.18
N THR A 247 -2.80 2.45 -4.84
CA THR A 247 -1.52 2.64 -4.16
C THR A 247 -0.54 3.45 -5.01
N GLU A 248 -0.42 3.15 -6.30
CA GLU A 248 0.41 3.89 -7.25
C GLU A 248 -0.03 5.36 -7.40
N LEU A 249 -1.35 5.60 -7.40
CA LEU A 249 -1.91 6.95 -7.41
C LEU A 249 -1.57 7.72 -6.13
N ILE A 250 -1.71 7.10 -4.96
CA ILE A 250 -1.35 7.76 -3.69
C ILE A 250 0.16 8.00 -3.62
N ASP A 251 0.98 7.00 -3.98
CA ASP A 251 2.45 7.12 -4.02
C ASP A 251 2.86 8.30 -4.91
N PHE A 252 2.19 8.50 -6.06
CA PHE A 252 2.46 9.62 -6.97
C PHE A 252 2.21 10.96 -6.30
N VAL A 253 1.04 11.14 -5.68
CA VAL A 253 0.68 12.41 -5.03
C VAL A 253 1.56 12.67 -3.80
N VAL A 254 1.87 11.63 -3.01
CA VAL A 254 2.76 11.75 -1.85
C VAL A 254 4.18 12.11 -2.27
N SER A 255 4.69 11.55 -3.36
CA SER A 255 6.07 11.81 -3.82
C SER A 255 6.30 13.27 -4.21
N VAL A 256 5.28 13.93 -4.77
CA VAL A 256 5.32 15.39 -5.05
C VAL A 256 5.42 16.23 -3.77
N ARG A 257 4.94 15.70 -2.64
CA ARG A 257 4.87 16.38 -1.34
C ARG A 257 5.75 15.74 -0.28
N TYR A 258 6.70 14.90 -0.70
CA TYR A 258 7.47 14.10 0.23
C TYR A 258 8.30 14.99 1.15
N ILE A 259 8.31 14.61 2.43
CA ILE A 259 9.14 15.18 3.47
C ILE A 259 9.88 14.05 4.18
N ASP A 260 11.10 14.31 4.65
CA ASP A 260 11.92 13.28 5.32
C ASP A 260 11.33 12.82 6.67
N ASN A 261 10.36 13.55 7.22
CA ASN A 261 9.69 13.18 8.46
C ASN A 261 8.62 12.09 8.23
N GLN A 262 9.02 10.83 8.39
CA GLN A 262 8.16 9.66 8.24
C GLN A 262 6.94 9.67 9.15
N ASP A 263 7.00 10.30 10.32
CA ASP A 263 5.88 10.31 11.26
C ASP A 263 4.74 11.25 10.83
N VAL A 264 5.03 12.19 9.93
CA VAL A 264 4.07 13.15 9.37
C VAL A 264 3.58 12.73 7.97
N LEU A 265 4.33 11.87 7.26
CA LEU A 265 3.91 11.36 5.95
C LEU A 265 2.52 10.68 5.96
N PRO A 266 2.11 9.89 6.98
CA PRO A 266 0.77 9.33 7.06
C PRO A 266 -0.33 10.40 7.08
N LEU A 267 -0.12 11.54 7.76
CA LEU A 267 -1.08 12.65 7.79
C LEU A 267 -1.25 13.28 6.42
N ILE A 268 -0.13 13.51 5.73
CA ILE A 268 -0.11 14.08 4.38
C ILE A 268 -0.79 13.11 3.42
N ALA A 269 -0.43 11.83 3.46
CA ALA A 269 -1.03 10.79 2.63
C ALA A 269 -2.53 10.66 2.86
N ALA A 270 -2.99 10.65 4.12
CA ALA A 270 -4.40 10.60 4.46
C ALA A 270 -5.16 11.83 3.93
N ASN A 271 -4.60 13.03 4.09
CA ASN A 271 -5.22 14.25 3.59
C ASN A 271 -5.33 14.22 2.06
N LEU A 272 -4.26 13.85 1.36
CA LEU A 272 -4.23 13.75 -0.10
C LEU A 272 -5.19 12.67 -0.61
N LEU A 273 -5.24 11.51 0.05
CA LEU A 273 -6.17 10.42 -0.25
C LEU A 273 -7.62 10.93 -0.27
N THR A 274 -8.02 11.74 0.71
CA THR A 274 -9.38 12.32 0.79
C THR A 274 -9.68 13.37 -0.28
N GLN A 275 -8.68 13.83 -1.02
CA GLN A 275 -8.79 14.85 -2.06
C GLN A 275 -8.68 14.27 -3.47
N ILE A 276 -8.46 12.96 -3.62
CA ILE A 276 -8.38 12.33 -4.93
C ILE A 276 -9.73 12.49 -5.65
N PRO A 277 -9.77 13.08 -6.86
CA PRO A 277 -10.99 13.20 -7.64
C PRO A 277 -11.65 11.84 -7.88
N LYS A 278 -12.99 11.84 -7.89
CA LYS A 278 -13.80 10.63 -8.06
C LYS A 278 -13.44 9.88 -9.34
N GLU A 279 -13.16 10.61 -10.41
CA GLU A 279 -12.79 10.11 -11.74
C GLU A 279 -11.48 9.33 -11.69
N ASN A 280 -10.51 9.82 -10.89
CA ASN A 280 -9.24 9.14 -10.70
C ASN A 280 -9.43 7.83 -9.90
N VAL A 281 -10.31 7.83 -8.89
CA VAL A 281 -10.66 6.60 -8.17
C VAL A 281 -11.37 5.59 -9.10
N GLN A 282 -12.30 6.05 -9.95
CA GLN A 282 -12.95 5.19 -10.95
C GLN A 282 -11.93 4.57 -11.91
N SER A 283 -10.92 5.34 -12.31
CA SER A 283 -9.87 4.88 -13.24
C SER A 283 -9.09 3.68 -12.72
N CYS A 284 -9.00 3.50 -11.39
CA CYS A 284 -8.36 2.34 -10.77
C CYS A 284 -9.05 1.02 -11.13
N PHE A 285 -10.33 1.05 -11.51
CA PHE A 285 -11.08 -0.14 -11.90
C PHE A 285 -11.03 -0.43 -13.40
N LEU A 286 -10.57 0.52 -14.22
CA LEU A 286 -10.53 0.38 -15.67
C LEU A 286 -9.42 -0.56 -16.11
N ASN A 287 -9.73 -1.39 -17.11
CA ASN A 287 -8.86 -2.45 -17.64
C ASN A 287 -8.44 -3.50 -16.59
N VAL A 288 -9.03 -3.41 -15.39
CA VAL A 288 -8.88 -4.38 -14.31
C VAL A 288 -10.22 -5.06 -14.12
N PHE A 289 -11.27 -4.36 -13.66
CA PHE A 289 -12.61 -4.94 -13.54
C PHE A 289 -13.54 -4.57 -14.69
N TYR A 290 -13.48 -3.32 -15.16
CA TYR A 290 -14.40 -2.78 -16.18
C TYR A 290 -13.67 -2.23 -17.40
N LEU A 291 -14.36 -2.21 -18.55
CA LEU A 291 -13.82 -1.65 -19.80
C LEU A 291 -13.87 -0.11 -19.85
N ASP A 292 -14.91 0.48 -19.27
CA ASP A 292 -15.14 1.93 -19.28
C ASP A 292 -15.67 2.39 -17.92
N THR A 293 -16.05 3.67 -17.77
CA THR A 293 -16.56 4.25 -16.51
C THR A 293 -18.09 4.29 -16.39
N VAL A 294 -18.82 3.87 -17.43
CA VAL A 294 -20.27 4.06 -17.57
C VAL A 294 -21.02 2.72 -17.58
N SER A 295 -20.58 1.78 -18.39
CA SER A 295 -21.19 0.48 -18.57
C SER A 295 -20.85 -0.48 -17.43
N LEU A 296 -21.63 -1.56 -17.33
CA LEU A 296 -21.33 -2.72 -16.47
C LEU A 296 -20.45 -3.76 -17.19
N GLN A 297 -19.87 -3.43 -18.35
CA GLN A 297 -19.06 -4.38 -19.11
C GLN A 297 -17.75 -4.65 -18.37
N VAL A 298 -17.58 -5.92 -17.98
CA VAL A 298 -16.35 -6.40 -17.35
C VAL A 298 -15.28 -6.71 -18.40
N VAL A 299 -14.01 -6.62 -18.01
CA VAL A 299 -12.90 -6.90 -18.93
C VAL A 299 -12.88 -8.36 -19.40
N SER A 300 -12.47 -8.57 -20.64
CA SER A 300 -12.28 -9.94 -21.15
C SER A 300 -11.00 -10.57 -20.59
N TYR A 301 -10.94 -11.90 -20.66
CA TYR A 301 -9.73 -12.66 -20.31
C TYR A 301 -8.50 -12.20 -21.08
N ALA A 302 -8.63 -12.01 -22.39
CA ALA A 302 -7.51 -11.62 -23.26
C ALA A 302 -6.99 -10.23 -22.86
N LEU A 303 -7.89 -9.26 -22.66
CA LEU A 303 -7.51 -7.90 -22.28
C LEU A 303 -6.81 -7.86 -20.92
N PHE A 304 -7.29 -8.62 -19.93
CA PHE A 304 -6.63 -8.69 -18.63
C PHE A 304 -5.26 -9.38 -18.71
N LYS A 305 -5.14 -10.47 -19.49
CA LYS A 305 -3.85 -11.15 -19.69
C LYS A 305 -2.83 -10.22 -20.35
N ASP A 306 -3.25 -9.44 -21.34
CA ASP A 306 -2.41 -8.44 -21.99
C ASP A 306 -2.00 -7.33 -21.02
N PHE A 307 -2.93 -6.83 -20.21
CA PHE A 307 -2.66 -5.84 -19.15
C PHE A 307 -1.56 -6.32 -18.18
N ILE A 308 -1.68 -7.55 -17.68
CA ILE A 308 -0.69 -8.13 -16.76
C ILE A 308 0.66 -8.38 -17.44
N THR A 309 0.65 -8.82 -18.69
CA THR A 309 1.88 -9.03 -19.46
C THR A 309 2.63 -7.70 -19.65
N LYS A 310 1.90 -6.62 -19.96
CA LYS A 310 2.48 -5.27 -20.02
C LYS A 310 3.01 -4.81 -18.66
N GLN A 311 2.25 -5.00 -17.57
CA GLN A 311 2.69 -4.57 -16.24
C GLN A 311 3.98 -5.27 -15.76
N ARG A 312 4.22 -6.52 -16.17
CA ARG A 312 5.45 -7.25 -15.82
C ARG A 312 6.67 -6.78 -16.60
N ASN A 313 6.46 -6.23 -17.79
CA ASN A 313 7.51 -5.70 -18.63
C ASN A 313 7.53 -4.18 -18.51
N THR A 314 8.18 -3.67 -17.46
CA THR A 314 8.31 -2.24 -17.14
C THR A 314 8.65 -1.36 -18.34
N GLU A 315 9.50 -1.86 -19.27
CA GLU A 315 9.89 -1.15 -20.49
C GLU A 315 8.71 -0.92 -21.46
N LEU A 316 7.72 -1.81 -21.49
CA LEU A 316 6.49 -1.65 -22.28
C LEU A 316 5.53 -0.61 -21.71
N LEU A 317 5.81 -0.08 -20.51
CA LEU A 317 5.01 0.98 -19.88
C LEU A 317 5.57 2.37 -20.16
N ILE A 318 6.74 2.48 -20.78
CA ILE A 318 7.34 3.77 -21.15
C ILE A 318 6.66 4.28 -22.42
N PRO A 319 6.10 5.49 -22.42
CA PRO A 319 5.52 6.08 -23.62
C PRO A 319 6.52 6.16 -24.76
N GLN A 320 6.06 5.92 -25.99
CA GLN A 320 6.94 5.89 -27.17
C GLN A 320 7.66 7.23 -27.36
N GLU A 321 6.98 8.33 -27.06
CA GLU A 321 7.51 9.69 -27.14
C GLU A 321 8.74 9.88 -26.24
N VAL A 322 8.74 9.26 -25.06
CA VAL A 322 9.90 9.28 -24.15
C VAL A 322 11.03 8.43 -24.73
N ASN A 323 10.72 7.24 -25.24
CA ASN A 323 11.69 6.35 -25.88
C ASN A 323 12.33 6.98 -27.13
N ASP A 324 11.58 7.76 -27.91
CA ASP A 324 12.07 8.44 -29.10
C ASP A 324 13.10 9.52 -28.74
N VAL A 325 12.84 10.32 -27.70
CA VAL A 325 13.80 11.30 -27.16
C VAL A 325 15.07 10.59 -26.69
N TRP A 326 14.93 9.53 -25.89
CA TRP A 326 16.06 8.79 -25.35
C TRP A 326 16.90 8.13 -26.44
N THR A 327 16.26 7.53 -27.44
CA THR A 327 16.95 6.90 -28.58
C THR A 327 17.72 7.94 -29.39
N ARG A 328 17.09 9.07 -29.71
CA ARG A 328 17.70 10.16 -30.47
C ARG A 328 18.91 10.76 -29.75
N GLU A 329 18.88 10.83 -28.43
CA GLU A 329 19.96 11.41 -27.60
C GLU A 329 20.90 10.37 -26.99
N HIS A 330 20.81 9.11 -27.44
CA HIS A 330 21.62 7.99 -26.93
C HIS A 330 21.59 7.83 -25.40
N PHE A 331 20.44 8.12 -24.80
CA PHE A 331 20.20 7.99 -23.36
C PHE A 331 19.54 6.65 -23.03
N LYS A 332 19.94 6.07 -21.89
CA LYS A 332 19.29 4.87 -21.35
C LYS A 332 19.02 5.07 -19.86
N PHE A 333 17.75 4.90 -19.49
CA PHE A 333 17.36 4.92 -18.08
C PHE A 333 17.47 3.51 -17.47
N ASN A 334 18.29 3.36 -16.43
CA ASN A 334 18.44 2.06 -15.78
C ASN A 334 17.37 1.83 -14.70
N PHE A 335 16.26 1.21 -15.10
CA PHE A 335 15.17 0.84 -14.18
C PHE A 335 15.59 -0.19 -13.14
N THR A 336 16.66 -0.97 -13.34
CA THR A 336 17.08 -1.97 -12.33
C THR A 336 17.68 -1.31 -11.09
N VAL A 337 18.11 -0.05 -11.20
CA VAL A 337 18.57 0.75 -10.05
C VAL A 337 17.40 1.25 -9.22
N LEU A 338 16.28 1.59 -9.87
CA LEU A 338 15.05 1.99 -9.18
C LEU A 338 14.28 0.76 -8.73
N LYS A 339 14.14 0.59 -7.42
CA LYS A 339 13.26 -0.42 -6.83
C LYS A 339 11.86 0.15 -6.65
N TYR A 340 10.85 -0.72 -6.53
CA TYR A 340 9.52 -0.30 -6.10
C TYR A 340 9.60 0.43 -4.73
N PRO A 341 8.86 1.54 -4.50
CA PRO A 341 7.81 2.14 -5.35
C PRO A 341 8.32 3.07 -6.46
N PHE A 342 9.60 3.42 -6.48
CA PHE A 342 10.17 4.43 -7.40
C PHE A 342 10.03 4.07 -8.88
N THR A 343 10.17 2.79 -9.25
CA THR A 343 9.95 2.35 -10.63
C THR A 343 8.54 2.67 -11.11
N ALA A 344 7.53 2.38 -10.30
CA ALA A 344 6.12 2.63 -10.62
C ALA A 344 5.84 4.14 -10.70
N LEU A 345 6.44 4.91 -9.78
CA LEU A 345 6.36 6.36 -9.79
C LEU A 345 6.92 6.99 -11.07
N MET A 346 8.10 6.53 -11.50
CA MET A 346 8.73 7.04 -12.72
C MET A 346 7.89 6.74 -13.96
N ILE A 347 7.35 5.53 -14.09
CA ILE A 347 6.44 5.18 -15.18
C ILE A 347 5.22 6.12 -15.23
N ASN A 348 4.63 6.40 -14.06
CA ASN A 348 3.51 7.32 -13.97
C ASN A 348 3.91 8.74 -14.37
N ILE A 349 5.09 9.22 -13.94
CA ILE A 349 5.62 10.53 -14.33
C ILE A 349 5.83 10.61 -15.85
N PHE A 350 6.42 9.58 -16.46
CA PHE A 350 6.66 9.53 -17.90
C PHE A 350 5.38 9.64 -18.72
N SER A 351 4.26 9.15 -18.17
CA SER A 351 2.95 9.19 -18.80
C SER A 351 2.21 10.52 -18.60
N THR A 352 2.78 11.47 -17.84
CA THR A 352 2.13 12.77 -17.63
C THR A 352 2.32 13.67 -18.85
N LYS A 353 1.25 14.37 -19.25
CA LYS A 353 1.29 15.31 -20.37
C LYS A 353 2.46 16.31 -20.28
N PRO A 354 2.74 16.96 -19.13
CA PRO A 354 3.88 17.88 -19.03
C PRO A 354 5.24 17.20 -19.25
N PHE A 355 5.41 15.92 -18.88
CA PHE A 355 6.65 15.20 -19.14
C PHE A 355 6.77 14.80 -20.63
N LEU A 356 5.66 14.39 -21.24
CA LEU A 356 5.61 14.05 -22.68
C LEU A 356 5.91 15.25 -23.59
N GLU A 357 5.66 16.47 -23.11
CA GLU A 357 5.99 17.71 -23.81
C GLU A 357 7.49 18.07 -23.73
N CYS A 358 8.29 17.36 -22.94
CA CYS A 358 9.75 17.58 -22.89
C CYS A 358 10.41 17.05 -24.18
N HIS A 359 11.11 17.92 -24.89
CA HIS A 359 11.71 17.63 -26.19
C HIS A 359 13.16 17.16 -26.09
N SER A 360 13.80 17.20 -24.92
CA SER A 360 15.16 16.69 -24.70
C SER A 360 15.32 15.99 -23.35
N VAL A 361 16.38 15.19 -23.20
CA VAL A 361 16.73 14.56 -21.91
C VAL A 361 17.01 15.64 -20.85
N SER A 362 17.61 16.77 -21.24
CA SER A 362 17.85 17.89 -20.33
C SER A 362 16.56 18.49 -19.79
N GLU A 363 15.55 18.69 -20.64
CA GLU A 363 14.24 19.18 -20.22
C GLU A 363 13.53 18.19 -19.29
N GLN A 364 13.60 16.89 -19.58
CA GLN A 364 13.05 15.85 -18.72
C GLN A 364 13.73 15.83 -17.33
N VAL A 365 15.05 15.99 -17.28
CA VAL A 365 15.79 16.10 -16.01
C VAL A 365 15.39 17.37 -15.25
N ILE A 366 15.31 18.51 -15.93
CA ILE A 366 14.87 19.78 -15.31
C ILE A 366 13.45 19.65 -14.78
N PHE A 367 12.56 18.98 -15.51
CA PHE A 367 11.20 18.69 -15.06
C PHE A 367 11.21 17.89 -13.75
N LEU A 368 11.98 16.80 -13.69
CA LEU A 368 12.11 16.00 -12.47
C LEU A 368 12.69 16.82 -11.32
N VAL A 369 13.71 17.64 -11.57
CA VAL A 369 14.31 18.52 -10.55
C VAL A 369 13.31 19.53 -10.01
N LYS A 370 12.50 20.13 -10.89
CA LYS A 370 11.56 21.19 -10.53
C LYS A 370 10.32 20.66 -9.82
N TYR A 371 9.75 19.55 -10.31
CA TYR A 371 8.44 19.07 -9.86
C TYR A 371 8.53 17.86 -8.92
N PHE A 372 9.64 17.12 -8.97
CA PHE A 372 9.87 15.92 -8.15
C PHE A 372 11.28 15.95 -7.52
N PRO A 373 11.69 17.04 -6.84
CA PRO A 373 13.06 17.22 -6.34
C PRO A 373 13.53 16.08 -5.43
N VAL A 374 12.58 15.47 -4.71
CA VAL A 374 12.84 14.32 -3.83
C VAL A 374 13.29 13.09 -4.61
N LEU A 375 12.82 12.91 -5.85
CA LEU A 375 13.21 11.77 -6.68
C LEU A 375 14.63 11.94 -7.23
N VAL A 376 15.11 13.17 -7.43
CA VAL A 376 16.44 13.49 -7.99
C VAL A 376 17.57 12.82 -7.21
N LYS A 377 17.46 12.70 -5.89
CA LYS A 377 18.52 12.06 -5.06
C LYS A 377 18.75 10.59 -5.39
N TYR A 378 17.82 9.95 -6.10
CA TYR A 378 17.93 8.57 -6.58
C TYR A 378 18.47 8.47 -8.02
N PHE A 379 18.64 9.60 -8.72
CA PHE A 379 19.30 9.68 -10.01
C PHE A 379 20.79 9.90 -9.76
N ARG A 380 21.54 8.81 -9.64
CA ARG A 380 23.01 8.90 -9.67
C ARG A 380 23.46 8.89 -11.12
N LYS A 381 24.40 9.78 -11.45
CA LYS A 381 25.16 9.68 -12.70
C LYS A 381 25.83 8.30 -12.69
N VAL A 382 25.58 7.50 -13.71
CA VAL A 382 26.37 6.28 -13.93
C VAL A 382 27.71 6.80 -14.40
N ASP A 383 28.71 6.77 -13.52
CA ASP A 383 30.09 6.96 -13.95
C ASP A 383 30.41 5.79 -14.88
N ASN A 384 30.68 6.11 -16.15
CA ASN A 384 31.15 5.13 -17.14
C ASN A 384 32.56 4.66 -16.79
#